data_AF-A0A4Q5LFB5-F1
#
_entry.id   AF-A0A4Q5LFB5-F1
#
_cell.length_a   1.000
_cell.length_b   1.000
_cell.length_c   1.000
_cell.angle_alpha   90.00
_cell.angle_beta   90.00
_cell.angle_gamma   90.00
#
_symmetry.space_group_name_H-M   'P 1'
#
loop_
_entity.id
_entity.type
_entity.pdbx_description
1 polymer ?
#
loop_
_entity_poly.entity_id
_entity_poly.type
_entity_poly.pdbx_seq_one_letter_code
_entity_poly.pdbx_strand_id
1 'polypeptide(L)'
;MAKSTLPVIQALRETAQRLAAEAPYQWGHMGSCNCGHLAQTITHLSKAEIHARAMQRYGDWERQLTDYCPTSGLPIDATIDEMLAVGFSRADLTHLERLSDPVIRAAIPFERRNALRHNQRDDVVLYLRTWADLLENSLLADIHLPHLLVPEPAEAH
;
A
#
# COMPACT_ATOMS: atom_id res chain seq x y z
N MET A 1 1.33 -5.17 8.79
CA MET A 1 2.26 -4.78 7.72
C MET A 1 2.40 -5.90 6.69
N ALA A 2 2.28 -5.54 5.40
CA ALA A 2 2.30 -6.45 4.26
C ALA A 2 3.67 -7.12 4.06
N LYS A 3 3.74 -8.11 3.15
CA LYS A 3 4.99 -8.78 2.79
C LYS A 3 5.98 -7.80 2.16
N SER A 4 7.26 -7.91 2.52
CA SER A 4 8.36 -7.12 1.95
C SER A 4 8.75 -7.61 0.56
N THR A 5 7.86 -7.46 -0.43
CA THR A 5 8.10 -7.87 -1.82
C THR A 5 8.16 -6.67 -2.76
N LEU A 6 8.90 -6.80 -3.86
CA LEU A 6 9.02 -5.73 -4.87
C LEU A 6 7.64 -5.26 -5.40
N PRO A 7 6.67 -6.14 -5.73
CA PRO A 7 5.35 -5.69 -6.20
C PRO A 7 4.59 -4.84 -5.18
N VAL A 8 4.64 -5.19 -3.89
CA VAL A 8 3.98 -4.42 -2.82
C VAL A 8 4.64 -3.06 -2.67
N ILE A 9 5.98 -3.02 -2.62
CA ILE A 9 6.75 -1.78 -2.50
C ILE A 9 6.45 -0.86 -3.70
N GLN A 10 6.49 -1.40 -4.91
CA GLN A 10 6.20 -0.65 -6.14
C GLN A 10 4.78 -0.07 -6.12
N ALA A 11 3.78 -0.88 -5.78
CA ALA A 11 2.39 -0.41 -5.70
C ALA A 11 2.23 0.74 -4.69
N LEU A 12 2.89 0.68 -3.53
CA LEU A 12 2.87 1.76 -2.53
C LEU A 12 3.55 3.04 -3.06
N ARG A 13 4.73 2.92 -3.68
CA ARG A 13 5.49 4.05 -4.23
C ARG A 13 4.73 4.75 -5.36
N GLU A 14 4.20 3.98 -6.31
CA GLU A 14 3.44 4.51 -7.43
C GLU A 14 2.15 5.20 -6.95
N THR A 15 1.44 4.59 -6.00
CA THR A 15 0.25 5.20 -5.39
C THR A 15 0.59 6.53 -4.70
N ALA A 16 1.67 6.57 -3.92
CA ALA A 16 2.11 7.78 -3.25
C ALA A 16 2.55 8.87 -4.24
N GLN A 17 3.24 8.49 -5.32
CA GLN A 17 3.66 9.41 -6.38
C GLN A 17 2.45 10.02 -7.10
N ARG A 18 1.49 9.18 -7.52
CA ARG A 18 0.24 9.63 -8.16
C ARG A 18 -0.55 10.59 -7.27
N LEU A 19 -0.69 10.27 -5.98
CA LEU A 19 -1.38 11.13 -5.02
C LEU A 19 -0.68 12.48 -4.84
N ALA A 20 0.65 12.48 -4.73
CA ALA A 20 1.43 13.71 -4.58
C ALA A 20 1.32 14.63 -5.82
N ALA A 21 1.22 14.04 -7.01
CA ALA A 21 1.25 14.74 -8.30
C ALA A 21 -0.10 15.30 -8.80
N GLU A 22 -1.11 15.44 -7.94
CA GLU A 22 -2.46 16.00 -8.26
C GLU A 22 -3.57 15.01 -8.63
N ALA A 23 -3.46 13.72 -8.27
CA ALA A 23 -4.63 12.86 -8.35
C ALA A 23 -5.78 13.41 -7.45
N PRO A 24 -7.02 13.57 -7.96
CA PRO A 24 -8.14 14.05 -7.15
C PRO A 24 -8.41 13.07 -6.01
N TYR A 25 -8.24 13.55 -4.79
CA TYR A 25 -8.44 12.79 -3.57
C TYR A 25 -9.77 13.17 -2.93
N GLN A 26 -10.57 12.17 -2.56
CA GLN A 26 -11.86 12.38 -1.90
C GLN A 26 -12.15 11.24 -0.94
N TRP A 27 -12.08 11.55 0.35
CA TRP A 27 -12.55 10.66 1.39
C TRP A 27 -14.05 10.37 1.23
N GLY A 28 -14.45 9.11 1.45
CA GLY A 28 -15.83 8.64 1.24
C GLY A 28 -16.19 8.28 -0.22
N HIS A 29 -15.38 8.66 -1.20
CA HIS A 29 -15.51 8.13 -2.56
C HIS A 29 -14.68 6.85 -2.68
N MET A 30 -15.35 5.70 -2.84
CA MET A 30 -14.69 4.37 -2.81
C MET A 30 -13.51 4.20 -3.78
N GLY A 31 -13.54 4.87 -4.95
CA GLY A 31 -12.43 4.85 -5.89
C GLY A 31 -11.36 5.93 -5.69
N SER A 32 -11.54 6.89 -4.78
CA SER A 32 -10.67 8.08 -4.63
C SER A 32 -10.21 8.35 -3.19
N CYS A 33 -10.51 7.43 -2.27
CA CYS A 33 -10.00 7.38 -0.90
C CYS A 33 -8.69 6.58 -0.85
N ASN A 34 -8.22 6.26 0.36
CA ASN A 34 -6.89 5.69 0.60
C ASN A 34 -6.74 4.33 -0.09
N CYS A 35 -7.60 3.36 0.24
CA CYS A 35 -7.60 2.07 -0.44
C CYS A 35 -8.02 2.18 -1.90
N GLY A 36 -8.92 3.12 -2.22
CA GLY A 36 -9.36 3.36 -3.60
C GLY A 36 -8.22 3.73 -4.54
N HIS A 37 -7.28 4.60 -4.10
CA HIS A 37 -6.10 4.93 -4.89
C HIS A 37 -5.13 3.76 -5.03
N LEU A 38 -4.92 2.98 -3.97
CA LEU A 38 -4.10 1.77 -4.07
C LEU A 38 -4.72 0.75 -5.04
N ALA A 39 -6.04 0.57 -4.98
CA ALA A 39 -6.77 -0.31 -5.89
C ALA A 39 -6.65 0.15 -7.35
N GLN A 40 -6.72 1.46 -7.64
CA GLN A 40 -6.46 1.99 -8.99
C GLN A 40 -5.06 1.64 -9.49
N THR A 41 -4.04 1.71 -8.64
CA THR A 41 -2.66 1.38 -9.01
C THR A 41 -2.52 -0.11 -9.32
N ILE A 42 -3.10 -0.98 -8.50
CA ILE A 42 -2.96 -2.44 -8.62
C ILE A 42 -3.79 -3.01 -9.78
N THR A 43 -5.05 -2.59 -9.89
CA THR A 43 -6.00 -3.18 -10.84
C THR A 43 -6.05 -2.43 -12.17
N HIS A 44 -5.41 -1.27 -12.25
CA HIS A 44 -5.50 -0.32 -13.37
C HIS A 44 -6.92 0.16 -13.70
N LEU A 45 -7.90 -0.13 -12.84
CA LEU A 45 -9.27 0.38 -12.96
C LEU A 45 -9.30 1.87 -12.64
N SER A 46 -10.22 2.59 -13.28
CA SER A 46 -10.50 3.98 -12.95
C SER A 46 -11.20 4.10 -11.59
N LYS A 47 -11.12 5.29 -10.98
CA LYS A 47 -11.88 5.62 -9.78
C LYS A 47 -13.39 5.39 -9.94
N ALA A 48 -13.93 5.56 -11.15
CA ALA A 48 -15.36 5.39 -11.42
C ALA A 48 -15.75 3.91 -11.43
N GLU A 49 -14.92 3.06 -12.05
CA GLU A 49 -15.11 1.61 -12.05
C GLU A 49 -15.02 1.03 -10.63
N ILE A 50 -13.99 1.40 -9.87
CA ILE A 50 -13.85 0.93 -8.47
C ILE A 50 -15.03 1.40 -7.63
N HIS A 51 -15.47 2.64 -7.79
CA HIS A 51 -16.64 3.14 -7.08
C HIS A 51 -17.91 2.36 -7.44
N ALA A 52 -18.16 2.14 -8.74
CA ALA A 52 -19.31 1.37 -9.20
C ALA A 52 -19.30 -0.07 -8.67
N ARG A 53 -18.13 -0.74 -8.64
CA ARG A 53 -17.96 -2.07 -8.04
C ARG A 53 -18.29 -2.06 -6.55
N ALA A 54 -17.78 -1.07 -5.83
CA ALA A 54 -17.99 -0.93 -4.39
C ALA A 54 -19.45 -0.61 -4.02
N MET A 55 -20.19 0.12 -4.87
CA MET A 55 -21.60 0.49 -4.60
C MET A 55 -22.59 -0.68 -4.64
N GLN A 56 -22.17 -1.87 -5.06
CA GLN A 56 -22.98 -3.08 -4.95
C GLN A 56 -23.05 -3.63 -3.51
N ARG A 57 -22.26 -3.04 -2.59
CA ARG A 57 -22.31 -3.30 -1.15
C ARG A 57 -22.23 -1.98 -0.39
N TYR A 58 -22.81 -1.92 0.80
CA TYR A 58 -22.76 -0.72 1.63
C TYR A 58 -21.43 -0.63 2.40
N GLY A 59 -21.13 0.58 2.88
CA GLY A 59 -19.99 0.84 3.76
C GLY A 59 -18.72 1.26 3.03
N ASP A 60 -17.79 1.78 3.83
CA ASP A 60 -16.43 2.14 3.39
C ASP A 60 -15.54 0.89 3.26
N TRP A 61 -14.28 1.09 2.86
CA TRP A 61 -13.35 -0.03 2.65
C TRP A 61 -13.17 -0.91 3.89
N GLU A 62 -13.15 -0.34 5.08
CA GLU A 62 -13.06 -1.11 6.33
C GLU A 62 -14.25 -2.07 6.47
N ARG A 63 -15.47 -1.59 6.19
CA ARG A 63 -16.65 -2.46 6.18
C ARG A 63 -16.58 -3.51 5.07
N GLN A 64 -16.19 -3.12 3.86
CA GLN A 64 -16.13 -4.05 2.72
C GLN A 64 -15.07 -5.15 2.93
N LEU A 65 -13.93 -4.83 3.54
CA LEU A 65 -12.87 -5.79 3.92
C LEU A 65 -13.30 -6.72 5.06
N THR A 66 -14.14 -6.24 5.97
CA THR A 66 -14.73 -7.05 7.03
C THR A 66 -15.70 -8.07 6.45
N ASP A 67 -16.56 -7.63 5.53
CA ASP A 67 -17.59 -8.44 4.89
C ASP A 67 -17.07 -9.23 3.66
N TYR A 68 -15.77 -9.09 3.33
CA TYR A 68 -15.14 -9.72 2.19
C TYR A 68 -15.33 -11.25 2.21
N CYS A 69 -15.81 -11.78 1.09
CA CYS A 69 -15.96 -13.20 0.86
C CYS A 69 -15.55 -13.54 -0.58
N PRO A 70 -14.50 -14.35 -0.81
CA PRO A 70 -13.97 -14.64 -2.15
C PRO A 70 -14.95 -15.40 -3.06
N THR A 71 -16.05 -15.91 -2.51
CA THR A 71 -17.06 -16.69 -3.26
C THR A 71 -18.41 -15.97 -3.41
N SER A 72 -18.50 -14.70 -2.96
CA SER A 72 -19.75 -13.93 -3.02
C SER A 72 -20.22 -13.60 -4.44
N GLY A 73 -19.28 -13.58 -5.40
CA GLY A 73 -19.50 -13.10 -6.76
C GLY A 73 -19.61 -11.57 -6.89
N LEU A 74 -19.41 -10.80 -5.81
CA LEU A 74 -19.47 -9.34 -5.90
C LEU A 74 -18.22 -8.75 -6.58
N PRO A 75 -18.37 -7.76 -7.46
CA PRO A 75 -17.25 -7.16 -8.18
C PRO A 75 -16.18 -6.51 -7.29
N ILE A 76 -16.56 -6.00 -6.12
CA ILE A 76 -15.59 -5.43 -5.17
C ILE A 76 -14.74 -6.51 -4.50
N ASP A 77 -15.30 -7.70 -4.26
CA ASP A 77 -14.54 -8.80 -3.68
C ASP A 77 -13.45 -9.26 -4.68
N ALA A 78 -13.73 -9.22 -5.99
CA ALA A 78 -12.70 -9.44 -7.03
C ALA A 78 -11.59 -8.36 -7.03
N THR A 79 -11.93 -7.09 -6.80
CA THR A 79 -10.91 -6.04 -6.63
C THR A 79 -10.07 -6.28 -5.37
N ILE A 80 -10.68 -6.73 -4.27
CA ILE A 80 -9.95 -7.11 -3.06
C ILE A 80 -9.05 -8.32 -3.34
N ASP A 81 -9.51 -9.33 -4.08
CA ASP A 81 -8.70 -10.50 -4.47
C ASP A 81 -7.42 -10.09 -5.19
N GLU A 82 -7.49 -9.15 -6.14
CA GLU A 82 -6.33 -8.64 -6.86
C GLU A 82 -5.32 -7.98 -5.90
N MET A 83 -5.80 -7.18 -4.94
CA MET A 83 -4.93 -6.56 -3.93
C MET A 83 -4.29 -7.59 -2.99
N LEU A 84 -5.05 -8.63 -2.61
CA LEU A 84 -4.51 -9.72 -1.78
C LEU A 84 -3.48 -10.55 -2.56
N ALA A 85 -3.71 -10.78 -3.86
CA ALA A 85 -2.80 -11.51 -4.73
C ALA A 85 -1.43 -10.82 -4.91
N VAL A 86 -1.40 -9.47 -4.90
CA VAL A 86 -0.14 -8.71 -4.88
C VAL A 86 0.67 -8.94 -3.60
N GLY A 87 0.00 -9.21 -2.48
CA GLY A 87 0.64 -9.52 -1.19
C GLY A 87 0.18 -8.66 -0.01
N PHE A 88 -0.85 -7.83 -0.19
CA PHE A 88 -1.50 -7.14 0.94
C PHE A 88 -2.39 -8.11 1.72
N SER A 89 -2.57 -7.86 3.02
CA SER A 89 -3.62 -8.53 3.81
C SER A 89 -4.81 -7.60 4.02
N ARG A 90 -5.96 -8.17 4.41
CA ARG A 90 -7.14 -7.38 4.80
C ARG A 90 -6.85 -6.41 5.95
N ALA A 91 -5.99 -6.82 6.89
CA ALA A 91 -5.56 -5.97 8.00
C ALA A 91 -4.74 -4.77 7.48
N ASP A 92 -3.84 -5.00 6.53
CA ASP A 92 -3.04 -3.91 5.93
C ASP A 92 -3.93 -2.89 5.21
N LEU A 93 -4.93 -3.36 4.45
CA LEU A 93 -5.89 -2.49 3.76
C LEU A 93 -6.78 -1.72 4.76
N THR A 94 -7.22 -2.38 5.83
CA THR A 94 -7.98 -1.72 6.92
C THR A 94 -7.14 -0.63 7.58
N HIS A 95 -5.87 -0.91 7.85
CA HIS A 95 -4.95 0.06 8.41
C HIS A 95 -4.64 1.22 7.46
N LEU A 96 -4.52 0.95 6.15
CA LEU A 96 -4.34 2.01 5.15
C LEU A 96 -5.54 2.96 5.12
N GLU A 97 -6.76 2.42 5.19
CA GLU A 97 -7.96 3.25 5.20
C GLU A 97 -7.93 4.26 6.35
N ARG A 98 -7.47 3.86 7.53
CA ARG A 98 -7.43 4.75 8.71
C ARG A 98 -6.07 5.35 9.05
N LEU A 99 -5.03 5.10 8.26
CA LEU A 99 -3.63 5.41 8.58
C LEU A 99 -3.23 4.93 9.99
N SER A 100 -3.55 3.67 10.32
CA SER A 100 -3.59 3.18 11.69
C SER A 100 -2.62 2.03 12.04
N ASP A 101 -1.80 1.53 11.10
CA ASP A 101 -0.83 0.46 11.43
C ASP A 101 0.19 0.99 12.46
N PRO A 102 0.36 0.30 13.60
CA PRO A 102 1.20 0.79 14.68
C PRO A 102 2.68 0.86 14.30
N VAL A 103 3.16 -0.05 13.45
CA VAL A 103 4.57 -0.10 13.01
C VAL A 103 4.87 1.06 12.07
N ILE A 104 3.98 1.30 11.10
CA ILE A 104 4.13 2.42 10.15
C ILE A 104 4.06 3.75 10.89
N ARG A 105 3.09 3.90 11.81
CA ARG A 105 2.97 5.11 12.63
C ARG A 105 4.18 5.32 13.51
N ALA A 106 4.75 4.27 14.10
CA ALA A 106 5.94 4.38 14.96
C ALA A 106 7.17 4.92 14.22
N ALA A 107 7.26 4.71 12.91
CA ALA A 107 8.34 5.24 12.07
C ALA A 107 8.16 6.74 11.71
N ILE A 108 7.01 7.34 11.98
CA ILE A 108 6.74 8.76 11.73
C ILE A 108 7.10 9.57 12.99
N PRO A 109 7.84 10.71 12.87
CA PRO A 109 8.17 11.57 14.01
C PRO A 109 6.95 11.94 14.85
N PHE A 110 7.10 11.92 16.17
CA PHE A 110 5.99 12.04 17.13
C PHE A 110 5.01 13.19 16.82
N GLU A 111 5.55 14.40 16.63
CA GLU A 111 4.74 15.59 16.33
C GLU A 111 3.92 15.42 15.05
N ARG A 112 4.56 14.91 13.99
CA ARG A 112 3.88 14.69 12.71
C ARG A 112 2.86 13.56 12.79
N ARG A 113 3.17 12.49 13.53
CA ARG A 113 2.32 11.31 13.74
C ARG A 113 1.01 11.66 14.46
N ASN A 114 1.08 12.52 15.48
CA ASN A 114 -0.10 12.94 16.24
C ASN A 114 -1.02 13.87 15.44
N ALA A 115 -0.48 14.54 14.43
CA ALA A 115 -1.23 15.39 13.53
C ALA A 115 -1.80 14.65 12.29
N LEU A 116 -1.57 13.33 12.15
CA LEU A 116 -2.03 12.57 10.98
C LEU A 116 -3.56 12.49 10.91
N ARG A 117 -4.08 12.73 9.71
CA ARG A 117 -5.50 12.68 9.37
C ARG A 117 -5.70 11.78 8.16
N HIS A 118 -6.48 10.70 8.35
CA HIS A 118 -6.74 9.73 7.29
C HIS A 118 -7.49 10.30 6.08
N ASN A 119 -8.16 11.44 6.25
CA ASN A 119 -8.88 12.16 5.20
C ASN A 119 -8.08 13.33 4.61
N GLN A 120 -6.77 13.39 4.84
CA GLN A 120 -5.88 14.41 4.27
C GLN A 120 -4.88 13.75 3.32
N ARG A 121 -4.96 14.09 2.03
CA ARG A 121 -4.14 13.52 0.96
C ARG A 121 -2.65 13.44 1.31
N ASP A 122 -2.07 14.53 1.80
CA ASP A 122 -0.63 14.60 2.06
C ASP A 122 -0.21 13.69 3.22
N ASP A 123 -1.11 13.40 4.15
CA ASP A 123 -0.88 12.47 5.25
C ASP A 123 -0.91 11.02 4.76
N VAL A 124 -1.78 10.72 3.79
CA VAL A 124 -1.83 9.42 3.10
C VAL A 124 -0.54 9.20 2.30
N VAL A 125 -0.07 10.22 1.57
CA VAL A 125 1.21 10.18 0.84
C VAL A 125 2.37 9.90 1.79
N LEU A 126 2.43 10.61 2.91
CA LEU A 126 3.46 10.39 3.93
C LEU A 126 3.41 8.95 4.43
N TYR A 127 2.24 8.47 4.82
CA TYR A 127 2.04 7.11 5.34
C TYR A 127 2.47 6.04 4.34
N LEU A 128 2.05 6.16 3.07
CA LEU A 128 2.42 5.23 2.00
C LEU A 128 3.94 5.19 1.75
N ARG A 129 4.60 6.36 1.76
CA ARG A 129 6.05 6.45 1.62
C ARG A 129 6.77 5.79 2.78
N THR A 130 6.37 6.10 4.01
CA THR A 130 6.94 5.49 5.22
C THR A 130 6.75 3.97 5.22
N TRP A 131 5.59 3.49 4.80
CA TRP A 131 5.35 2.06 4.67
C TRP A 131 6.28 1.42 3.63
N ALA A 132 6.40 2.02 2.45
CA ALA A 132 7.32 1.54 1.42
C ALA A 132 8.78 1.53 1.91
N ASP A 133 9.23 2.57 2.62
CA ASP A 133 10.58 2.63 3.20
C ASP A 133 10.83 1.46 4.17
N LEU A 134 9.87 1.14 5.04
CA LEU A 134 9.99 0.03 6.00
C LEU A 134 10.09 -1.33 5.29
N LEU A 135 9.27 -1.56 4.26
CA LEU A 135 9.32 -2.80 3.49
C LEU A 135 10.59 -2.92 2.67
N GLU A 136 11.08 -1.82 2.09
CA GLU A 136 12.32 -1.77 1.33
C GLU A 136 13.53 -2.05 2.23
N ASN A 137 13.60 -1.42 3.41
CA ASN A 137 14.64 -1.70 4.39
C ASN A 137 14.63 -3.17 4.86
N SER A 138 13.44 -3.74 5.08
CA SER A 138 13.30 -5.16 5.41
C SER A 138 13.79 -6.05 4.28
N LEU A 139 13.43 -5.76 3.02
CA LEU A 139 13.87 -6.53 1.86
C LEU A 139 15.40 -6.46 1.69
N LEU A 140 16.00 -5.28 1.84
CA LEU A 140 17.45 -5.09 1.73
C LEU A 140 18.24 -5.83 2.82
N ALA A 141 17.70 -5.88 4.05
CA ALA A 141 18.34 -6.59 5.16
C ALA A 141 18.45 -8.11 4.91
N ASP A 142 17.55 -8.68 4.11
CA ASP A 142 17.54 -10.10 3.76
C ASP A 142 18.46 -10.45 2.57
N ILE A 143 19.02 -9.44 1.88
CA ILE A 143 19.93 -9.66 0.74
C ILE A 143 21.35 -9.88 1.26
N HIS A 144 21.82 -11.13 1.19
CA HIS A 144 23.23 -11.47 1.40
C HIS A 144 23.99 -11.46 0.09
N LEU A 145 24.94 -10.54 -0.05
CA LEU A 145 25.85 -10.53 -1.20
C LEU A 145 26.89 -11.65 -1.04
N PRO A 146 27.17 -12.43 -2.10
CA PRO A 146 28.29 -13.37 -2.07
C PRO A 146 29.60 -12.59 -1.89
N HIS A 147 30.50 -13.11 -1.05
CA HIS A 147 31.83 -12.55 -0.91
C HIS A 147 32.58 -12.75 -2.23
N LEU A 148 32.78 -11.65 -2.98
CA LEU A 148 33.62 -11.66 -4.16
C LEU A 148 35.06 -11.85 -3.69
N LEU A 149 35.64 -13.01 -4.01
CA LEU A 149 37.08 -13.23 -3.85
C LEU A 149 37.79 -12.34 -4.86
N VAL A 150 38.43 -11.28 -4.37
CA VAL A 150 39.39 -10.54 -5.18
C VAL A 150 40.64 -11.43 -5.28
N PRO A 151 41.04 -11.89 -6.47
CA PRO A 151 42.27 -12.65 -6.60
C PRO A 151 43.45 -11.77 -6.17
N GLU A 152 44.32 -12.30 -5.31
CA GLU A 152 45.55 -11.61 -4.91
C GLU A 152 46.37 -11.28 -6.17
N PRO A 153 47.00 -10.10 -6.22
CA PRO A 153 47.85 -9.74 -7.32
C PRO A 153 48.97 -10.77 -7.43
N ALA A 154 49.11 -11.38 -8.61
CA ALA A 154 50.17 -12.33 -8.89
C ALA A 154 51.54 -11.68 -8.61
N GLU A 155 52.28 -12.23 -7.65
CA GLU A 155 53.66 -11.83 -7.40
C GLU A 155 54.47 -12.08 -8.68
N ALA A 156 54.97 -11.00 -9.29
CA ALA A 156 55.90 -11.09 -10.40
C ALA A 156 57.27 -11.53 -9.87
N HIS A 157 57.68 -12.74 -10.24
CA HIS A 157 59.05 -13.25 -10.06
C HIS A 157 59.97 -12.82 -11.19
#